data_AF-A0A9N8GU28-F1
#
_entry.id   AF-A0A9N8GU28-F1
#
_cell.length_a   1.000
_cell.length_b   1.000
_cell.length_c   1.000
_cell.angle_alpha   90.00
_cell.angle_beta   90.00
_cell.angle_gamma   90.00
#
_symmetry.space_group_name_H-M   'P 1'
#
loop_
_entity.id
_entity.type
_entity.pdbx_description
1 polymer ?
#
loop_
_entity_poly.entity_id
_entity_poly.type
_entity_poly.pdbx_seq_one_letter_code
_entity_poly.pdbx_strand_id
1 'polypeptide(L)' 'MESCWLLVAWCEMRNDFRHFRTDKIEEMIQLDSLYSESRTVLLKKWRIKEGICEEKEY' A
#
# COMPACT_ATOMS: atom_id res chain seq x y z
N MET A 1 7.61 -4.31 -24.54
CA MET A 1 6.68 -4.37 -23.39
C MET A 1 7.45 -3.90 -22.19
N GLU A 2 7.19 -2.69 -21.71
CA GLU A 2 7.82 -2.21 -20.48
C GLU A 2 7.05 -2.77 -19.28
N SER A 3 7.75 -3.53 -18.44
CA SER A 3 7.25 -3.98 -17.14
C SER A 3 7.37 -2.84 -16.13
N CYS A 4 6.24 -2.33 -15.66
CA CYS A 4 6.19 -1.27 -14.66
C CYS A 4 5.85 -1.87 -13.29
N TRP A 5 6.68 -1.60 -12.27
CA TRP A 5 6.39 -2.03 -10.90
C TRP A 5 5.53 -0.97 -10.19
N LEU A 6 4.48 -1.42 -9.52
CA LEU A 6 3.59 -0.58 -8.72
C LEU A 6 3.82 -0.88 -7.24
N LEU A 7 4.00 0.18 -6.46
CA LEU A 7 4.02 0.15 -5.01
C LEU A 7 2.62 0.54 -4.52
N VAL A 8 2.01 -0.32 -3.71
CA VAL A 8 0.74 -0.01 -3.05
C VAL A 8 1.03 0.54 -1.66
N ALA A 9 0.46 1.70 -1.33
CA ALA A 9 0.58 2.28 0.00
C ALA A 9 -0.72 2.91 0.49
N TRP A 10 -0.85 3.00 1.81
CA TRP A 10 -1.92 3.73 2.48
C TRP A 10 -1.58 5.22 2.57
N CYS A 11 -2.43 6.06 2.01
CA CYS A 11 -2.28 7.51 2.11
C CYS A 11 -3.13 8.02 3.28
N GLU A 12 -2.50 8.37 4.41
CA GLU A 12 -3.20 8.90 5.59
C GLU A 12 -3.95 10.20 5.28
N MET A 13 -3.39 11.08 4.43
CA MET A 13 -4.03 12.34 4.04
C MET A 13 -5.37 12.15 3.30
N ARG A 14 -5.51 11.04 2.57
CA ARG A 14 -6.72 10.73 1.78
C ARG A 14 -7.53 9.61 2.41
N ASN A 15 -7.02 9.00 3.47
CA ASN A 15 -7.58 7.83 4.13
C ASN A 15 -7.93 6.72 3.13
N ASP A 16 -7.02 6.48 2.18
CA ASP A 16 -7.25 5.58 1.05
C ASP A 16 -5.97 4.92 0.50
N PHE A 17 -6.11 3.75 -0.14
CA PHE A 17 -5.02 3.05 -0.82
C PHE A 17 -4.74 3.67 -2.19
N ARG A 18 -3.45 3.85 -2.50
CA ARG A 18 -2.95 4.41 -3.76
C ARG A 18 -1.84 3.55 -4.34
N HIS A 19 -1.84 3.49 -5.67
CA HIS A 19 -0.80 2.84 -6.46
C HIS A 19 0.20 3.89 -6.91
N PHE A 20 1.44 3.73 -6.48
CA PHE A 20 2.57 4.57 -6.84
C PHE A 20 3.43 3.82 -7.84
N ARG A 21 3.70 4.46 -8.97
CA ARG A 21 4.61 3.93 -9.98
C ARG A 21 6.03 4.06 -9.47
N THR A 22 6.72 2.95 -9.28
CA THR A 22 8.10 2.94 -8.79
C THR A 22 9.04 3.72 -9.70
N ASP A 23 8.77 3.76 -11.00
CA ASP A 23 9.53 4.56 -11.97
C ASP A 23 9.36 6.08 -11.81
N LYS A 24 8.34 6.52 -11.08
CA LYS A 24 8.03 7.94 -10.82
C LYS A 24 8.28 8.36 -9.38
N ILE A 25 8.88 7.50 -8.56
CA ILE A 25 9.24 7.84 -7.17
C ILE A 25 10.63 8.46 -7.19
N GLU A 26 10.72 9.77 -6.92
CA GLU A 26 12.01 10.46 -6.80
C GLU A 26 12.70 10.16 -5.46
N GLU A 27 11.93 10.12 -4.36
CA GLU A 27 12.47 9.90 -3.01
C GLU A 27 11.44 9.17 -2.14
N MET A 28 11.93 8.29 -1.24
CA MET A 28 11.15 7.70 -0.16
C MET A 28 11.84 7.98 1.16
N ILE A 29 11.14 8.65 2.06
CA ILE A 29 11.63 8.96 3.41
C ILE A 29 10.91 8.03 4.38
N GLN A 30 11.68 7.16 5.04
CA GLN A 30 11.16 6.37 6.14
C GLN A 30 11.05 7.27 7.37
N LEU A 31 9.82 7.45 7.85
CA LEU A 31 9.57 8.17 9.11
C LEU A 31 9.67 7.19 10.29
N ASP A 32 10.16 7.66 11.43
CA ASP A 32 10.16 6.90 12.69
C ASP A 32 8.75 6.79 13.31
N SER A 33 7.78 7.51 12.77
CA SER A 33 6.38 7.44 13.18
C SER A 33 5.75 6.15 12.66
N LEU A 34 5.15 5.39 13.58
CA LEU A 34 4.22 4.33 13.22
C LEU A 34 2.93 4.97 12.70
N TYR A 35 2.43 4.45 11.57
CA TYR A 35 1.10 4.77 11.09
C TYR A 35 0.07 4.37 12.16
N SER A 36 -0.99 5.15 12.29
CA SER A 36 -1.92 5.07 13.43
C SER A 36 -2.69 3.74 13.47
N GLU A 37 -2.88 3.10 12.32
CA GLU A 37 -3.59 1.83 12.20
C GLU A 37 -2.63 0.63 12.22
N SER A 38 -3.03 -0.51 12.78
CA SER A 38 -2.19 -1.71 12.71
C SER A 38 -2.03 -2.18 11.26
N ARG A 39 -0.82 -2.67 10.89
CA ARG A 39 -0.51 -3.23 9.56
C ARG A 39 -1.58 -4.21 9.09
N THR A 40 -2.03 -5.06 10.00
CA THR A 40 -3.01 -6.12 9.74
C THR A 40 -4.38 -5.54 9.38
N VAL A 41 -4.77 -4.42 10.01
CA VAL A 41 -6.03 -3.73 9.70
C VAL A 41 -5.96 -3.09 8.33
N LEU A 42 -4.85 -2.39 8.02
CA LEU A 42 -4.64 -1.79 6.70
C LEU A 42 -4.62 -2.85 5.59
N LEU A 43 -3.91 -3.97 5.79
CA LEU A 43 -3.90 -5.08 4.84
C LEU A 43 -5.29 -5.66 4.61
N LYS A 44 -6.09 -5.84 5.66
CA LYS A 44 -7.46 -6.35 5.54
C LYS A 44 -8.34 -5.37 4.77
N LYS A 45 -8.27 -4.08 5.08
CA LYS A 45 -9.00 -3.02 4.37
C LYS A 45 -8.61 -2.98 2.89
N TRP A 46 -7.32 -3.08 2.59
CA TRP A 46 -6.82 -3.11 1.22
C TRP A 46 -7.35 -4.32 0.45
N ARG A 47 -7.25 -5.52 1.03
CA ARG A 47 -7.76 -6.75 0.41
C ARG A 47 -9.25 -6.68 0.09
N ILE A 48 -10.06 -6.17 1.03
CA ILE A 48 -11.51 -5.95 0.83
C ILE A 48 -11.75 -4.97 -0.31
N LYS A 49 -10.98 -3.88 -0.37
CA LYS A 49 -11.11 -2.85 -1.41
C LYS A 49 -10.78 -3.37 -2.81
N GLU A 50 -9.70 -4.15 -2.93
CA GLU A 50 -9.28 -4.73 -4.22
C GLU A 50 -10.03 -6.03 -4.56
N GLY A 51 -10.92 -6.52 -3.69
CA GLY A 51 -11.64 -7.77 -3.89
C GLY A 51 -10.75 -9.02 -3.84
N ILE A 52 -9.58 -8.93 -3.19
CA ILE A 52 -8.63 -10.03 -3.05
C ILE A 52 -9.12 -10.91 -1.88
N CYS A 53 -9.74 -12.04 -2.18
CA CYS A 53 -10.06 -13.06 -1.19
C CYS A 53 -8.76 -13.55 -0.50
N GLU A 54 -8.80 -13.71 0.83
CA GLU A 54 -7.66 -14.20 1.62
C GLU A 54 -7.32 -15.66 1.24
N GLU A 55 -6.48 -15.86 0.23
CA GLU A 55 -5.60 -17.03 0.23
C GLU A 55 -4.53 -16.76 1.29
N LYS A 56 -4.72 -17.39 2.44
CA LYS A 56 -3.74 -17.46 3.51
C LYS A 56 -2.52 -18.19 3.00
N GLU A 57 -1.49 -17.46 2.61
CA GLU A 57 -0.14 -17.98 2.59
C GLU A 57 0.83 -16.84 2.88
N TYR A 58 1.36 -16.83 4.11
CA TYR A 58 2.77 -16.61 4.49
C TYR A 58 2.92 -16.58 6.01
#